data_AF-A0A090WMQ7-F1
#
_entry.id   AF-A0A090WMQ7-F1
#
_cell.length_a   1.000
_cell.length_b   1.000
_cell.length_c   1.000
_cell.angle_alpha   90.00
_cell.angle_beta   90.00
_cell.angle_gamma   90.00
#
_symmetry.space_group_name_H-M   'P 1'
#
loop_
_entity.id
_entity.type
_entity.pdbx_description
1 polymer ?
#
loop_
_entity_poly.entity_id
_entity_poly.type
_entity_poly.pdbx_seq_one_letter_code
_entity_poly.pdbx_strand_id
1 'polypeptide(L)' 'MSTTKKDIRALTKEQLRDFFVDQGDKAFRGNQVYEWLWQKSAHSFEAMTNISKETRQMLEDNFVINHIR' A
#
# COMPACT_ATOMS: atom_id res chain seq x y z
N MET A 1 -21.85 4.40 2.19
CA MET A 1 -21.33 4.80 0.87
C MET A 1 -20.27 3.78 0.49
N SER A 2 -20.48 3.02 -0.56
CA SER A 2 -19.55 1.95 -0.99
C SER A 2 -18.41 2.57 -1.77
N THR A 3 -17.43 3.14 -1.08
CA THR A 3 -16.15 3.53 -1.69
C THR A 3 -15.45 2.26 -2.14
N THR A 4 -15.52 1.96 -3.44
CA THR A 4 -14.77 0.87 -4.06
C THR A 4 -13.29 1.17 -3.90
N LYS A 5 -12.64 0.55 -2.90
CA LYS A 5 -11.20 0.66 -2.67
C LYS A 5 -10.46 0.15 -3.90
N LYS A 6 -9.42 0.88 -4.30
CA LYS A 6 -8.59 0.49 -5.46
C LYS A 6 -7.66 -0.65 -5.05
N ASP A 7 -7.34 -1.53 -6.01
CA ASP A 7 -6.31 -2.53 -5.80
C ASP A 7 -4.93 -1.86 -5.76
N ILE A 8 -4.21 -2.03 -4.65
CA ILE A 8 -2.88 -1.47 -4.50
C ILE A 8 -1.87 -2.12 -5.48
N ARG A 9 -2.12 -3.36 -5.91
CA ARG A 9 -1.28 -4.05 -6.90
C ARG A 9 -1.45 -3.52 -8.32
N ALA A 10 -2.49 -2.72 -8.57
CA ALA A 10 -2.67 -2.01 -9.83
C ALA A 10 -1.84 -0.71 -9.91
N LEU A 11 -1.17 -0.32 -8.82
CA LEU A 11 -0.31 0.86 -8.79
C LEU A 11 1.14 0.50 -9.14
N THR A 12 1.78 1.35 -9.93
CA THR A 12 3.22 1.30 -10.14
C THR A 12 3.96 1.75 -8.88
N LYS A 13 5.26 1.43 -8.79
CA LYS A 13 6.11 1.92 -7.70
C LYS A 13 6.09 3.45 -7.59
N GLU A 14 6.07 4.17 -8.70
CA GLU A 14 6.00 5.64 -8.73
C GLU A 14 4.66 6.14 -8.20
N GLN A 15 3.54 5.56 -8.65
CA GLN A 15 2.22 5.93 -8.15
C GLN A 15 2.06 5.69 -6.64
N LEU A 16 2.69 4.63 -6.10
CA LEU A 16 2.74 4.43 -4.65
C LEU A 16 3.54 5.53 -3.97
N ARG A 17 4.72 5.88 -4.49
CA ARG A 17 5.55 6.95 -3.92
C ARG A 17 4.79 8.28 -3.90
N ASP A 18 4.12 8.62 -5.00
CA ASP A 18 3.35 9.86 -5.13
C ASP A 18 2.18 9.87 -4.15
N PHE A 19 1.45 8.76 -4.03
CA PHE A 19 0.38 8.62 -3.03
C PHE A 19 0.89 8.93 -1.61
N PHE A 20 2.05 8.41 -1.22
CA PHE A 20 2.62 8.70 0.10
C PHE A 20 2.97 10.17 0.29
N VAL A 21 3.49 10.84 -0.74
CA VAL A 21 3.79 12.28 -0.70
C VAL A 21 2.51 13.10 -0.58
N ASP A 22 1.46 12.75 -1.34
CA ASP A 22 0.16 13.42 -1.30
C ASP A 22 -0.54 13.28 0.06
N GLN A 23 -0.27 12.19 0.79
CA GLN A 23 -0.75 11.98 2.16
C GLN A 23 0.13 12.68 3.23
N GLY A 24 1.16 13.43 2.82
CA GLY A 24 2.07 14.13 3.73
C GLY A 24 3.16 13.24 4.34
N ASP A 25 3.33 12.02 3.83
CA ASP A 25 4.34 11.06 4.27
C ASP A 25 5.53 11.02 3.29
N LYS A 26 6.57 10.26 3.61
CA LYS A 26 7.80 10.22 2.80
C LYS A 26 7.67 9.24 1.64
N ALA A 27 8.09 9.66 0.43
CA ALA A 27 8.08 8.83 -0.78
C ALA A 27 8.72 7.44 -0.61
N PHE A 28 9.74 7.28 0.25
CA PHE A 28 10.37 5.98 0.47
C PHE A 28 9.42 4.93 1.07
N ARG A 29 8.34 5.35 1.74
CA ARG A 29 7.29 4.43 2.23
C ARG A 29 6.64 3.66 1.09
N GLY A 30 6.43 4.31 -0.06
CA GLY A 30 5.96 3.65 -1.27
C GLY A 30 6.88 2.52 -1.75
N ASN A 31 8.20 2.68 -1.59
CA ASN A 31 9.17 1.63 -1.91
C ASN A 31 9.01 0.42 -0.97
N GLN A 32 8.85 0.66 0.34
CA GLN A 32 8.68 -0.41 1.32
C GLN A 32 7.41 -1.21 1.04
N VAL A 33 6.29 -0.53 0.78
CA VAL A 33 5.02 -1.18 0.43
C VAL A 33 5.17 -1.99 -0.86
N TYR A 34 5.82 -1.44 -1.88
CA TYR A 34 6.07 -2.14 -3.14
C TYR A 34 6.88 -3.44 -2.93
N GLU A 35 7.92 -3.40 -2.10
CA GLU A 35 8.70 -4.61 -1.75
C GLU A 35 7.84 -5.66 -1.05
N TRP A 36 6.95 -5.26 -0.14
CA TRP A 36 6.04 -6.20 0.50
C TRP A 36 5.09 -6.85 -0.48
N LEU A 37 4.53 -6.08 -1.42
CA LEU A 37 3.59 -6.60 -2.40
C LEU A 37 4.25 -7.58 -3.39
N TRP A 38 5.47 -7.28 -3.86
CA TRP A 38 6.07 -7.99 -4.99
C TRP A 38 7.24 -8.91 -4.63
N GLN A 39 8.03 -8.57 -3.61
CA GLN A 39 9.17 -9.42 -3.19
C GLN A 39 8.77 -10.38 -2.08
N LYS A 40 7.90 -9.93 -1.16
CA LYS A 40 7.44 -10.73 -0.01
C LYS A 40 6.04 -11.32 -0.20
N SER A 41 5.38 -11.01 -1.31
CA SER A 41 4.04 -11.50 -1.66
C SER A 41 3.02 -11.29 -0.54
N ALA A 42 3.04 -10.13 0.13
CA ALA A 42 2.11 -9.82 1.21
C ALA A 42 0.66 -9.84 0.72
N HIS A 43 -0.20 -10.51 1.49
CA HIS A 43 -1.64 -10.62 1.22
C HIS A 43 -2.49 -9.73 2.13
N SER A 44 -1.89 -9.10 3.14
CA SER A 44 -2.54 -8.14 4.04
C SER A 44 -1.58 -7.00 4.38
N PHE A 45 -2.12 -5.82 4.68
CA PHE A 45 -1.32 -4.70 5.16
C PHE A 45 -0.75 -4.99 6.55
N GLU A 46 -1.47 -5.74 7.39
CA GLU A 46 -1.00 -6.19 8.70
C GLU A 46 0.33 -6.98 8.63
N ALA A 47 0.56 -7.76 7.57
CA ALA A 47 1.79 -8.52 7.39
C ALA A 47 3.05 -7.64 7.24
N MET A 48 2.88 -6.35 6.91
CA MET A 48 3.98 -5.40 6.70
C MET A 48 4.57 -4.91 8.03
N THR A 49 5.28 -5.80 8.76
CA THR A 49 5.72 -5.57 10.15
C THR A 49 6.71 -4.43 10.36
N ASN A 50 7.40 -3.98 9.31
CA ASN A 50 8.31 -2.82 9.35
C ASN A 50 7.64 -1.49 8.96
N ILE A 51 6.32 -1.50 8.76
CA ILE A 51 5.50 -0.33 8.48
C ILE A 51 4.69 0.02 9.75
N SER A 52 4.55 1.31 10.03
CA SER A 52 3.83 1.78 11.22
C SER A 52 2.36 1.34 11.20
N LYS A 53 1.72 1.28 12.37
CA LYS A 53 0.28 0.98 12.46
C LYS A 53 -0.56 2.03 11.71
N GLU A 54 -0.21 3.31 11.88
CA GLU A 54 -0.89 4.44 11.22
C GLU A 54 -0.82 4.32 9.69
N THR A 55 0.36 4.04 9.15
CA THR A 55 0.54 3.84 7.71
C THR A 55 -0.25 2.64 7.19
N ARG A 56 -0.28 1.53 7.94
CA ARG A 56 -1.08 0.36 7.56
C ARG A 56 -2.57 0.67 7.55
N GLN A 57 -3.07 1.43 8.53
CA GLN A 57 -4.47 1.86 8.57
C GLN A 57 -4.82 2.74 7.36
N MET A 58 -3.97 3.71 7.03
CA MET A 58 -4.15 4.54 5.84
C MET A 58 -4.21 3.70 4.55
N LEU A 59 -3.35 2.69 4.41
CA LEU A 59 -3.40 1.78 3.27
C LEU A 59 -4.69 0.95 3.25
N GLU A 60 -5.14 0.46 4.40
CA GLU A 60 -6.41 -0.24 4.54
C GLU A 60 -7.60 0.64 4.17
N ASP A 61 -7.58 1.92 4.54
CA ASP A 61 -8.67 2.85 4.28
C ASP A 61 -8.79 3.20 2.78
N ASN A 62 -7.66 3.25 2.07
CA ASN A 62 -7.60 3.67 0.66
C ASN A 62 -7.58 2.50 -0.33
N PHE A 63 -7.07 1.32 0.06
CA PHE A 63 -6.77 0.23 -0.86
C PHE A 63 -7.20 -1.15 -0.36
N VAL A 64 -7.22 -2.10 -1.30
CA VAL A 64 -7.32 -3.53 -1.05
C VAL A 64 -6.16 -4.26 -1.72
N ILE A 65 -5.81 -5.44 -1.22
CA ILE A 65 -4.86 -6.36 -1.86
C ILE A 65 -5.67 -7.50 -2.46
N ASN A 66 -5.89 -7.51 -3.78
CA ASN A 66 -6.54 -8.66 -4.41
C ASN A 66 -5.52 -9.72 -4.82
N HIS A 67 -5.98 -10.96 -4.94
CA HIS A 67 -5.18 -12.04 -5.49
C HIS A 67 -4.91 -11.80 -6.98
N ILE A 68 -3.64 -11.97 -7.36
CA ILE A 68 -3.26 -12.08 -8.77
C ILE A 68 -3.84 -13.42 -9.25
N ARG A 69 -4.71 -13.39 -10.26
CA ARG A 69 -5.25 -14.60 -10.92
C ARG A 69 -4.33 -15.07 -12.03
#